data_AF-A0A1M3N9V9-F1
#
_entry.id   AF-A0A1M3N9V9-F1
#
_cell.length_a   1.000
_cell.length_b   1.000
_cell.length_c   1.000
_cell.angle_alpha   90.00
_cell.angle_beta   90.00
_cell.angle_gamma   90.00
#
_symmetry.space_group_name_H-M   'P 1'
#
loop_
_entity.id
_entity.type
_entity.pdbx_description
1 polymer ?
#
loop_
_entity_poly.entity_id
_entity_poly.type
_entity_poly.pdbx_seq_one_letter_code
_entity_poly.pdbx_strand_id
1 'polypeptide(L)'
;MRRLALALALFVLVLAALSACAGTRADEGRDAMLQVQGAQFFRQPMPAAEDGPKIVSATVTARARAGVAQQACAGDLERAATAIAIGLASDVGYWVVPAGPPLTAAPTSPTFDAVFSLAANAPPGRYDVVLRAVDAEGRFGPATLRPLEIAVAVRPEGRLVISLAWDSAADLDLHVVLPTGIEIFKRNRTEYQRPPPSAGPVDPNAPTDGGVLDRDSNAMCVQDGQRSENVVWTETPPSGRYIVRVDTFSLCGAPSAPWRVEALLDGKRIGAAQGTSTELDTHFDHNRGAGVLALELDVRERE
;
A
#
# COMPACT_ATOMS: atom_id res chain seq x y z
N MET A 1 4.17 57.71 -37.52
CA MET A 1 3.46 56.44 -37.83
C MET A 1 4.36 55.20 -37.73
N ARG A 2 5.55 55.14 -38.37
CA ARG A 2 6.45 53.97 -38.27
C ARG A 2 6.94 53.60 -36.85
N ARG A 3 7.18 54.57 -35.96
CA ARG A 3 7.62 54.32 -34.58
C ARG A 3 6.52 53.79 -33.66
N LEU A 4 5.26 54.14 -33.91
CA LEU A 4 4.10 53.59 -33.18
C LEU A 4 3.82 52.15 -33.60
N ALA A 5 3.95 51.83 -34.90
CA ALA A 5 3.79 50.48 -35.42
C ALA A 5 4.87 49.51 -34.88
N LEU A 6 6.11 49.99 -34.71
CA LEU A 6 7.19 49.18 -34.13
C LEU A 6 6.98 48.92 -32.63
N ALA A 7 6.52 49.92 -31.88
CA ALA A 7 6.22 49.78 -30.46
C ALA A 7 5.02 48.85 -30.21
N LEU A 8 3.99 48.91 -31.06
CA LEU A 8 2.84 48.02 -31.00
C LEU A 8 3.21 46.57 -31.37
N ALA A 9 4.08 46.39 -32.37
CA ALA A 9 4.58 45.06 -32.75
C ALA A 9 5.46 44.43 -31.65
N LEU A 10 6.30 45.23 -30.97
CA LEU A 10 7.11 44.76 -29.84
C LEU A 10 6.23 44.41 -28.62
N PHE A 11 5.17 45.18 -28.37
CA PHE A 11 4.23 44.92 -27.27
C PHE A 11 3.37 43.66 -27.52
N VAL A 12 2.95 43.42 -28.77
CA VAL A 12 2.25 42.19 -29.16
C VAL A 12 3.17 40.96 -29.09
N LEU A 13 4.46 41.09 -29.43
CA LEU A 13 5.44 40.00 -29.24
C LEU A 13 5.68 39.66 -27.76
N VAL A 14 5.71 40.67 -26.89
CA VAL A 14 5.89 40.49 -25.43
C VAL A 14 4.63 39.89 -24.79
N LEU A 15 3.42 40.26 -25.23
CA LEU A 15 2.20 39.59 -24.77
C LEU A 15 2.07 38.15 -25.29
N ALA A 16 2.52 37.87 -26.51
CA ALA A 16 2.54 36.50 -27.05
C ALA A 16 3.53 35.60 -26.29
N ALA A 17 4.68 36.12 -25.85
CA ALA A 17 5.64 35.40 -25.01
C ALA A 17 5.11 35.12 -23.60
N LEU A 18 4.26 35.99 -23.05
CA LEU A 18 3.60 35.77 -21.75
C LEU A 18 2.43 34.78 -21.81
N SER A 19 1.84 34.55 -23.00
CA SER A 19 0.80 33.52 -23.22
C SER A 19 1.34 32.11 -23.49
N ALA A 20 2.66 31.95 -23.66
CA ALA A 20 3.29 30.65 -23.88
C ALA A 20 3.52 29.83 -22.59
N CYS A 21 3.31 30.43 -21.41
CA CYS A 21 3.16 29.70 -20.16
C CYS A 21 1.73 29.13 -20.05
N ALA A 22 1.29 28.37 -21.06
CA ALA A 22 0.24 27.38 -20.85
C ALA A 22 0.85 26.38 -19.88
N GLY A 23 0.51 26.50 -18.59
CA GLY A 23 1.06 25.66 -17.53
C GLY A 23 0.95 24.21 -17.93
N THR A 24 2.07 23.62 -18.38
CA THR A 24 2.19 22.20 -18.58
C THR A 24 2.01 21.60 -17.20
N ARG A 25 0.82 21.08 -16.95
CA ARG A 25 0.57 20.30 -15.74
C ARG A 25 1.63 19.22 -15.72
N ALA A 26 2.49 19.23 -14.70
CA ALA A 26 3.50 18.21 -14.53
C ALA A 26 2.79 16.85 -14.57
N ASP A 27 3.34 15.91 -15.33
CA ASP A 27 2.78 14.55 -15.38
C ASP A 27 2.79 13.97 -13.96
N GLU A 28 1.62 13.55 -13.49
CA GLU A 28 1.45 13.05 -12.13
C GLU A 28 1.86 11.57 -12.00
N GLY A 29 2.19 10.89 -13.12
CA GLY A 29 2.72 9.53 -13.12
C GLY A 29 1.79 8.47 -12.51
N ARG A 30 0.47 8.71 -12.51
CA ARG A 30 -0.52 7.87 -11.80
C ARG A 30 -0.63 6.43 -12.32
N ASP A 31 -0.19 6.20 -13.54
CA ASP A 31 -0.16 4.91 -14.22
C ASP A 31 1.20 4.20 -14.09
N ALA A 32 2.21 4.84 -13.51
CA ALA A 32 3.47 4.19 -13.18
C ALA A 32 3.27 3.17 -12.06
N MET A 33 3.98 2.04 -12.14
CA MET A 33 3.91 0.99 -11.14
C MET A 33 4.61 1.41 -9.84
N LEU A 34 5.78 2.04 -9.94
CA LEU A 34 6.47 2.67 -8.81
C LEU A 34 6.19 4.17 -8.83
N GLN A 35 5.71 4.70 -7.71
CA GLN A 35 5.33 6.11 -7.58
C GLN A 35 6.08 6.75 -6.42
N VAL A 36 6.91 7.77 -6.67
CA VAL A 36 7.72 8.42 -5.63
C VAL A 36 7.04 9.70 -5.15
N GLN A 37 6.79 9.78 -3.84
CA GLN A 37 6.10 10.91 -3.22
C GLN A 37 6.92 12.20 -3.32
N GLY A 38 6.30 13.27 -3.77
CA GLY A 38 6.92 14.60 -3.85
C GLY A 38 8.01 14.72 -4.94
N ALA A 39 8.15 13.74 -5.82
CA ALA A 39 9.15 13.71 -6.88
C ALA A 39 8.58 14.18 -8.23
N GLN A 40 9.46 14.61 -9.13
CA GLN A 40 9.08 14.93 -10.51
C GLN A 40 9.07 13.66 -11.37
N PHE A 41 7.98 13.40 -12.08
CA PHE A 41 7.87 12.27 -13.00
C PHE A 41 8.30 12.64 -14.43
N PHE A 42 8.99 11.71 -15.09
CA PHE A 42 9.37 11.78 -16.49
C PHE A 42 8.88 10.53 -17.22
N ARG A 43 7.90 10.71 -18.12
CA ARG A 43 7.32 9.64 -18.95
C ARG A 43 8.21 9.28 -20.13
N GLN A 44 9.33 8.64 -19.83
CA GLN A 44 10.27 8.12 -20.82
C GLN A 44 11.20 7.11 -20.12
N PRO A 45 11.90 6.25 -20.88
CA PRO A 45 12.96 5.42 -20.32
C PRO A 45 14.01 6.28 -19.58
N MET A 46 14.50 5.78 -18.43
CA MET A 46 15.58 6.45 -17.71
C MET A 46 16.83 6.56 -18.60
N PRO A 47 17.45 7.76 -18.73
CA PRO A 47 18.67 7.93 -19.49
C PRO A 47 19.81 7.00 -19.07
N ALA A 48 20.67 6.65 -20.03
CA ALA A 48 21.88 5.88 -19.78
C ALA A 48 22.93 6.71 -19.01
N ALA A 49 24.02 6.07 -18.58
CA ALA A 49 25.09 6.81 -17.90
C ALA A 49 25.84 7.71 -18.89
N GLU A 50 26.15 8.93 -18.45
CA GLU A 50 26.90 9.96 -19.19
C GLU A 50 27.98 10.58 -18.29
N ASP A 51 28.85 9.75 -17.71
CA ASP A 51 29.92 10.16 -16.79
C ASP A 51 29.44 10.99 -15.58
N GLY A 52 28.17 10.83 -15.19
CA GLY A 52 27.60 11.48 -14.01
C GLY A 52 28.07 10.85 -12.68
N PRO A 53 27.66 11.47 -11.55
CA PRO A 53 28.11 11.08 -10.22
C PRO A 53 27.64 9.69 -9.83
N LYS A 54 28.33 9.05 -8.88
CA LYS A 54 27.97 7.72 -8.38
C LYS A 54 26.99 7.79 -7.20
N ILE A 55 26.26 6.69 -7.02
CA ILE A 55 25.58 6.39 -5.76
C ILE A 55 26.60 5.69 -4.85
N VAL A 56 26.80 6.20 -3.65
CA VAL A 56 27.75 5.66 -2.66
C VAL A 56 27.11 4.52 -1.89
N SER A 57 25.87 4.72 -1.45
CA SER A 57 25.08 3.72 -0.74
C SER A 57 23.62 3.86 -1.15
N ALA A 58 22.86 2.75 -1.13
CA ALA A 58 21.44 2.78 -1.38
C ALA A 58 20.77 1.57 -0.73
N THR A 59 19.73 1.84 0.06
CA THR A 59 18.82 0.86 0.64
C THR A 59 17.45 1.07 0.04
N VAL A 60 16.79 -0.03 -0.32
CA VAL A 60 15.44 -0.05 -0.90
C VAL A 60 14.70 -1.20 -0.25
N THR A 61 13.40 -1.05 0.01
CA THR A 61 12.54 -2.19 0.37
C THR A 61 12.73 -3.32 -0.67
N ALA A 62 13.17 -4.50 -0.21
CA ALA A 62 13.45 -5.63 -1.11
C ALA A 62 12.21 -6.46 -1.47
N ARG A 63 11.16 -6.40 -0.65
CA ARG A 63 9.92 -7.15 -0.85
C ARG A 63 8.72 -6.32 -0.42
N ALA A 64 7.74 -6.22 -1.29
CA ALA A 64 6.55 -5.40 -1.10
C ALA A 64 5.34 -6.06 -1.79
N ARG A 65 4.17 -5.44 -1.69
CA ARG A 65 2.94 -5.88 -2.36
C ARG A 65 2.39 -4.78 -3.24
N ALA A 66 1.65 -5.15 -4.27
CA ALA A 66 0.92 -4.18 -5.07
C ALA A 66 -0.02 -3.37 -4.16
N GLY A 67 -0.14 -2.06 -4.40
CA GLY A 67 -0.99 -1.18 -3.61
C GLY A 67 -0.42 -0.77 -2.24
N VAL A 68 0.76 -1.24 -1.84
CA VAL A 68 1.41 -0.78 -0.61
C VAL A 68 1.88 0.67 -0.75
N ALA A 69 1.80 1.43 0.34
CA ALA A 69 2.35 2.79 0.40
C ALA A 69 3.55 2.90 1.35
N GLN A 70 4.20 4.05 1.35
CA GLN A 70 5.20 4.45 2.36
C GLN A 70 6.44 3.54 2.45
N GLN A 71 6.96 3.08 1.31
CA GLN A 71 8.17 2.27 1.21
C GLN A 71 9.42 3.15 1.14
N ALA A 72 10.48 2.76 1.85
CA ALA A 72 11.69 3.57 1.97
C ALA A 72 12.71 3.26 0.85
N CYS A 73 13.30 4.32 0.31
CA CYS A 73 14.44 4.29 -0.61
C CYS A 73 15.40 5.44 -0.23
N ALA A 74 16.53 5.11 0.40
CA ALA A 74 17.44 6.12 0.94
C ALA A 74 18.91 5.73 0.81
N GLY A 75 19.80 6.72 0.86
CA GLY A 75 21.24 6.49 0.82
C GLY A 75 22.07 7.75 0.59
N ASP A 76 23.33 7.51 0.24
CA ASP A 76 24.36 8.54 0.06
C ASP A 76 24.75 8.67 -1.42
N LEU A 77 25.01 9.90 -1.84
CA LEU A 77 25.43 10.25 -3.18
C LEU A 77 26.86 10.81 -3.19
N GLU A 78 27.54 10.68 -4.32
CA GLU A 78 28.80 11.38 -4.54
C GLU A 78 28.59 12.91 -4.53
N ARG A 79 29.62 13.66 -4.11
CA ARG A 79 29.54 15.12 -3.86
C ARG A 79 28.94 15.94 -5.00
N ALA A 80 29.17 15.55 -6.25
CA ALA A 80 28.69 16.26 -7.43
C ALA A 80 27.20 16.02 -7.73
N ALA A 81 26.54 15.07 -7.06
CA ALA A 81 25.13 14.79 -7.26
C ALA A 81 24.24 15.91 -6.71
N THR A 82 23.29 16.34 -7.53
CA THR A 82 22.24 17.28 -7.15
C THR A 82 20.86 16.63 -7.05
N ALA A 83 20.72 15.42 -7.59
CA ALA A 83 19.50 14.63 -7.53
C ALA A 83 19.78 13.12 -7.66
N ILE A 84 18.74 12.33 -7.40
CA ILE A 84 18.68 10.91 -7.74
C ILE A 84 17.48 10.65 -8.67
N ALA A 85 17.70 9.87 -9.71
CA ALA A 85 16.67 9.28 -10.55
C ALA A 85 16.33 7.88 -10.04
N ILE A 86 15.03 7.61 -9.84
CA ILE A 86 14.48 6.36 -9.31
C ILE A 86 13.43 5.85 -10.30
N GLY A 87 13.55 4.62 -10.76
CA GLY A 87 12.54 3.99 -11.60
C GLY A 87 12.49 2.49 -11.35
N LEU A 88 11.43 1.85 -11.82
CA LEU A 88 11.34 0.40 -11.86
C LEU A 88 11.63 -0.06 -13.29
N ALA A 89 12.47 -1.08 -13.46
CA ALA A 89 12.84 -1.58 -14.78
C ALA A 89 11.58 -2.01 -15.55
N SER A 90 11.43 -1.53 -16.79
CA SER A 90 10.26 -1.75 -17.67
C SER A 90 8.97 -1.02 -17.28
N ASP A 91 9.04 -0.07 -16.34
CA ASP A 91 7.92 0.84 -16.06
C ASP A 91 7.82 1.96 -17.13
N VAL A 92 6.74 2.74 -17.09
CA VAL A 92 6.42 3.79 -18.08
C VAL A 92 7.26 5.06 -17.95
N GLY A 93 8.08 5.16 -16.89
CA GLY A 93 8.94 6.31 -16.66
C GLY A 93 9.83 6.19 -15.43
N TYR A 94 10.39 7.32 -15.01
CA TYR A 94 11.20 7.44 -13.79
C TYR A 94 10.89 8.74 -13.05
N TRP A 95 11.32 8.80 -11.80
CA TRP A 95 11.13 9.91 -10.89
C TRP A 95 12.47 10.55 -10.56
N VAL A 96 12.50 11.87 -10.40
CA VAL A 96 13.67 12.61 -9.93
C VAL A 96 13.39 13.23 -8.58
N VAL A 97 14.27 12.93 -7.63
CA VAL A 97 14.25 13.45 -6.26
C VAL A 97 15.49 14.33 -6.06
N PRO A 98 15.34 15.60 -5.67
CA PRO A 98 16.48 16.44 -5.32
C PRO A 98 17.32 15.83 -4.20
N ALA A 99 18.64 15.99 -4.27
CA ALA A 99 19.52 15.53 -3.21
C ALA A 99 19.27 16.31 -1.91
N GLY A 100 19.20 15.57 -0.81
CA GLY A 100 19.13 16.10 0.55
C GLY A 100 20.50 16.55 1.07
N PRO A 101 20.51 17.27 2.20
CA PRO A 101 21.75 17.72 2.81
C PRO A 101 22.62 16.54 3.27
N PRO A 102 23.95 16.73 3.38
CA PRO A 102 24.83 15.75 3.99
C PRO A 102 24.48 15.46 5.45
N LEU A 103 24.71 14.22 5.88
CA LEU A 103 24.63 13.84 7.30
C LEU A 103 25.89 14.28 8.05
N THR A 104 25.78 14.54 9.36
CA THR A 104 26.92 14.90 10.21
C THR A 104 28.05 13.86 10.15
N ALA A 105 27.71 12.58 9.97
CA ALA A 105 28.67 11.48 9.83
C ALA A 105 29.39 11.45 8.46
N ALA A 106 28.85 12.11 7.44
CA ALA A 106 29.38 12.18 6.09
C ALA A 106 29.21 13.61 5.51
N PRO A 107 29.87 14.63 6.09
CA PRO A 107 29.52 16.04 5.90
C PRO A 107 29.75 16.60 4.49
N THR A 108 30.31 15.79 3.58
CA THR A 108 30.61 16.21 2.21
C THR A 108 29.88 15.42 1.13
N SER A 109 29.02 14.48 1.53
CA SER A 109 28.24 13.63 0.63
C SER A 109 26.75 13.98 0.77
N PRO A 110 26.10 14.49 -0.29
CA PRO A 110 24.64 14.64 -0.30
C PRO A 110 23.95 13.32 -0.03
N THR A 111 22.72 13.38 0.47
CA THR A 111 21.89 12.19 0.69
C THR A 111 20.69 12.18 -0.23
N PHE A 112 19.94 11.10 -0.21
CA PHE A 112 18.56 11.10 -0.66
C PHE A 112 17.71 10.29 0.33
N ASP A 113 16.49 10.76 0.54
CA ASP A 113 15.46 10.05 1.30
C ASP A 113 14.17 10.16 0.50
N ALA A 114 13.80 9.05 -0.13
CA ALA A 114 12.65 8.96 -1.00
C ALA A 114 11.67 7.93 -0.45
N VAL A 115 10.38 8.31 -0.47
CA VAL A 115 9.29 7.43 -0.11
C VAL A 115 8.54 7.06 -1.38
N PHE A 116 8.34 5.77 -1.63
CA PHE A 116 7.60 5.29 -2.79
C PHE A 116 6.40 4.41 -2.41
N SER A 117 5.46 4.29 -3.34
CA SER A 117 4.32 3.39 -3.27
C SER A 117 4.31 2.51 -4.52
N LEU A 118 3.63 1.36 -4.44
CA LEU A 118 3.38 0.51 -5.59
C LEU A 118 1.93 0.62 -6.03
N ALA A 119 1.70 0.74 -7.33
CA ALA A 119 0.36 0.76 -7.89
C ALA A 119 -0.41 -0.52 -7.50
N ALA A 120 -1.71 -0.39 -7.26
CA ALA A 120 -2.57 -1.51 -6.87
C ALA A 120 -2.63 -2.63 -7.92
N ASN A 121 -2.47 -2.27 -9.18
CA ASN A 121 -2.46 -3.17 -10.33
C ASN A 121 -1.04 -3.57 -10.77
N ALA A 122 0.01 -3.25 -9.99
CA ALA A 122 1.37 -3.66 -10.31
C ALA A 122 1.44 -5.20 -10.36
N PRO A 123 1.89 -5.80 -11.49
CA PRO A 123 1.91 -7.26 -11.60
C PRO A 123 2.89 -7.86 -10.59
N PRO A 124 2.53 -8.98 -9.93
CA PRO A 124 3.46 -9.72 -9.10
C PRO A 124 4.68 -10.17 -9.90
N GLY A 125 5.86 -10.14 -9.30
CA GLY A 125 7.09 -10.49 -9.99
C GLY A 125 8.34 -9.95 -9.32
N ARG A 126 9.49 -10.25 -9.93
CA ARG A 126 10.77 -9.67 -9.57
C ARG A 126 11.12 -8.56 -10.53
N TYR A 127 11.48 -7.42 -9.98
CA TYR A 127 11.86 -6.22 -10.71
C TYR A 127 13.16 -5.68 -10.15
N ASP A 128 13.85 -4.87 -10.96
CA ASP A 128 14.96 -4.07 -10.48
C ASP A 128 14.51 -2.62 -10.33
N VAL A 129 14.67 -2.07 -9.12
CA VAL A 129 14.65 -0.63 -8.92
C VAL A 129 15.97 -0.10 -9.46
N VAL A 130 15.88 0.73 -10.50
CA VAL A 130 17.00 1.38 -11.16
C VAL A 130 17.22 2.73 -10.50
N LEU A 131 18.41 2.91 -9.93
CA LEU A 131 18.83 4.16 -9.31
C LEU A 131 20.02 4.75 -10.07
N ARG A 132 20.00 6.06 -10.32
CA ARG A 132 21.14 6.81 -10.88
C ARG A 132 21.26 8.17 -10.20
N ALA A 133 22.44 8.57 -9.78
CA ALA A 133 22.66 9.95 -9.35
C ALA A 133 22.74 10.87 -10.57
N VAL A 134 22.35 12.13 -10.42
CA VAL A 134 22.30 13.14 -11.48
C VAL A 134 23.00 14.41 -10.99
N ASP A 135 23.87 15.00 -11.81
CA ASP A 135 24.54 16.27 -11.50
C ASP A 135 23.75 17.51 -11.97
N ALA A 136 24.32 18.70 -11.76
CA ALA A 136 23.68 19.98 -12.11
C ALA A 136 23.50 20.17 -13.62
N GLU A 137 24.32 19.52 -14.44
CA GLU A 137 24.26 19.53 -15.90
C GLU A 137 23.25 18.51 -16.46
N GLY A 138 22.65 17.69 -15.59
CA GLY A 138 21.69 16.66 -15.98
C GLY A 138 22.34 15.36 -16.45
N ARG A 139 23.64 15.16 -16.21
CA ARG A 139 24.36 13.94 -16.58
C ARG A 139 24.08 12.84 -15.57
N PHE A 140 23.74 11.66 -16.09
CA PHE A 140 23.37 10.50 -15.28
C PHE A 140 24.60 9.66 -14.93
N GLY A 141 24.68 9.22 -13.69
CA GLY A 141 25.68 8.28 -13.21
C GLY A 141 25.44 6.83 -13.64
N PRO A 142 26.36 5.92 -13.27
CA PRO A 142 26.16 4.49 -13.44
C PRO A 142 24.93 3.99 -12.66
N ALA A 143 24.25 2.98 -13.19
CA ALA A 143 23.09 2.39 -12.54
C ALA A 143 23.49 1.61 -11.29
N THR A 144 22.74 1.83 -10.21
CA THR A 144 22.68 0.94 -9.06
C THR A 144 21.35 0.21 -9.09
N LEU A 145 21.40 -1.11 -9.25
CA LEU A 145 20.20 -1.95 -9.26
C LEU A 145 19.92 -2.45 -7.85
N ARG A 146 18.65 -2.40 -7.45
CA ARG A 146 18.17 -2.95 -6.19
C ARG A 146 16.97 -3.86 -6.47
N PRO A 147 17.05 -5.15 -6.16
CA PRO A 147 15.96 -6.07 -6.44
C PRO A 147 14.74 -5.73 -5.58
N LEU A 148 13.56 -5.79 -6.20
CA LEU A 148 12.26 -5.66 -5.56
C LEU A 148 11.38 -6.84 -5.98
N GLU A 149 10.91 -7.61 -5.01
CA GLU A 149 9.86 -8.61 -5.21
C GLU A 149 8.49 -8.00 -4.89
N ILE A 150 7.62 -7.92 -5.89
CA ILE A 150 6.18 -7.65 -5.71
C ILE A 150 5.50 -9.00 -5.47
N ALA A 151 5.15 -9.28 -4.22
CA ALA A 151 4.60 -10.55 -3.79
C ALA A 151 3.10 -10.67 -4.08
N VAL A 152 2.66 -11.89 -4.41
CA VAL A 152 1.23 -12.24 -4.56
C VAL A 152 0.55 -12.20 -3.20
N ALA A 153 -0.61 -11.54 -3.09
CA ALA A 153 -1.47 -11.66 -1.93
C ALA A 153 -2.02 -13.10 -1.86
N VAL A 154 -1.68 -13.83 -0.80
CA VAL A 154 -2.08 -15.23 -0.61
C VAL A 154 -3.06 -15.28 0.54
N ARG A 155 -4.20 -15.94 0.32
CA ARG A 155 -5.12 -16.30 1.39
C ARG A 155 -4.45 -17.34 2.29
N PRO A 156 -4.49 -17.19 3.62
CA PRO A 156 -3.93 -18.18 4.53
C PRO A 156 -4.63 -19.53 4.40
N GLU A 157 -3.89 -20.60 4.68
CA GLU A 157 -4.41 -21.96 4.80
C GLU A 157 -4.93 -22.21 6.22
N GLY A 158 -5.93 -23.07 6.34
CA GLY A 158 -6.53 -23.45 7.62
C GLY A 158 -7.70 -24.40 7.43
N ARG A 159 -8.15 -24.97 8.54
CA ARG A 159 -9.34 -25.83 8.57
C ARG A 159 -10.61 -25.04 8.30
N LEU A 160 -10.79 -23.92 8.98
CA LEU A 160 -11.81 -22.91 8.64
C LEU A 160 -11.12 -21.59 8.34
N VAL A 161 -11.40 -21.03 7.17
CA VAL A 161 -10.89 -19.71 6.75
C VAL A 161 -12.08 -18.87 6.32
N ILE A 162 -12.33 -17.78 7.04
CA ILE A 162 -13.31 -16.75 6.66
C ILE A 162 -12.51 -15.53 6.22
N SER A 163 -12.63 -15.18 4.94
CA SER A 163 -11.86 -14.09 4.34
C SER A 163 -12.77 -12.98 3.87
N LEU A 164 -12.44 -11.75 4.22
CA LEU A 164 -12.89 -10.52 3.59
C LEU A 164 -11.81 -10.05 2.62
N ALA A 165 -12.20 -9.62 1.42
CA ALA A 165 -11.31 -8.99 0.45
C ALA A 165 -12.01 -7.83 -0.26
N TRP A 166 -11.27 -6.78 -0.58
CA TRP A 166 -11.74 -5.61 -1.31
C TRP A 166 -10.67 -5.08 -2.26
N ASP A 167 -11.05 -4.17 -3.16
CA ASP A 167 -10.13 -3.57 -4.13
C ASP A 167 -10.22 -2.04 -4.13
N SER A 168 -9.94 -1.45 -2.97
CA SER A 168 -9.85 0.00 -2.80
C SER A 168 -8.90 0.35 -1.64
N ALA A 169 -8.67 1.65 -1.43
CA ALA A 169 -7.87 2.13 -0.31
C ALA A 169 -8.59 2.09 1.05
N ALA A 170 -9.86 1.67 1.08
CA ALA A 170 -10.68 1.65 2.28
C ALA A 170 -10.07 0.77 3.38
N ASP A 171 -10.40 1.13 4.62
CA ASP A 171 -10.18 0.40 5.85
C ASP A 171 -11.50 -0.33 6.17
N LEU A 172 -11.56 -1.61 5.80
CA LEU A 172 -12.70 -2.49 6.06
C LEU A 172 -12.29 -3.56 7.06
N ASP A 173 -13.11 -3.77 8.09
CA ASP A 173 -12.84 -4.73 9.15
C ASP A 173 -13.73 -5.97 9.03
N LEU A 174 -13.12 -7.14 9.23
CA LEU A 174 -13.81 -8.41 9.33
C LEU A 174 -14.24 -8.68 10.78
N HIS A 175 -15.54 -8.89 10.96
CA HIS A 175 -16.15 -9.28 12.23
C HIS A 175 -16.73 -10.68 12.11
N VAL A 176 -16.31 -11.60 12.98
CA VAL A 176 -16.79 -12.99 13.01
C VAL A 176 -17.28 -13.33 14.41
N VAL A 177 -18.60 -13.50 14.56
CA VAL A 177 -19.22 -14.00 15.79
C VAL A 177 -19.33 -15.52 15.73
N LEU A 178 -18.75 -16.17 16.73
CA LEU A 178 -18.72 -17.62 16.91
C LEU A 178 -20.04 -18.13 17.52
N PRO A 179 -20.30 -19.45 17.44
CA PRO A 179 -21.43 -20.08 18.13
C PRO A 179 -21.43 -19.84 19.65
N THR A 180 -20.25 -19.64 20.24
CA THR A 180 -20.06 -19.33 21.66
C THR A 180 -20.46 -17.89 22.03
N GLY A 181 -20.76 -17.04 21.05
CA GLY A 181 -21.03 -15.61 21.23
C GLY A 181 -19.79 -14.72 21.28
N ILE A 182 -18.59 -15.31 21.15
CA ILE A 182 -17.34 -14.57 21.04
C ILE A 182 -17.27 -13.90 19.68
N GLU A 183 -16.83 -12.65 19.62
CA GLU A 183 -16.62 -11.93 18.36
C GLU A 183 -15.14 -11.69 18.13
N ILE A 184 -14.63 -12.22 17.02
CA ILE A 184 -13.27 -11.97 16.53
C ILE A 184 -13.31 -10.78 15.58
N PHE A 185 -12.53 -9.75 15.88
CA PHE A 185 -12.36 -8.52 15.09
C PHE A 185 -11.08 -7.79 15.54
N LYS A 186 -10.70 -6.66 14.94
CA LYS A 186 -9.41 -6.00 15.21
C LYS A 186 -9.06 -5.73 16.69
N ARG A 187 -10.06 -5.48 17.56
CA ARG A 187 -9.85 -5.26 19.01
C ARG A 187 -9.95 -6.52 19.86
N ASN A 188 -10.43 -7.63 19.30
CA ASN A 188 -10.45 -8.94 19.94
C ASN A 188 -10.03 -9.99 18.90
N ARG A 189 -8.73 -10.10 18.64
CA ARG A 189 -8.19 -10.83 17.48
C ARG A 189 -8.22 -12.33 17.60
N THR A 190 -8.58 -12.89 18.75
CA THR A 190 -8.61 -14.33 18.97
C THR A 190 -9.89 -14.75 19.69
N GLU A 191 -10.23 -16.04 19.60
CA GLU A 191 -11.32 -16.61 20.40
C GLU A 191 -10.95 -16.84 21.87
N TYR A 192 -9.67 -16.70 22.24
CA TYR A 192 -9.21 -16.98 23.59
C TYR A 192 -9.82 -16.00 24.59
N GLN A 193 -10.55 -16.53 25.56
CA GLN A 193 -11.01 -15.79 26.73
C GLN A 193 -10.15 -16.14 27.94
N ARG A 194 -9.45 -15.14 28.47
CA ARG A 194 -8.71 -15.30 29.73
C ARG A 194 -9.70 -15.70 30.84
N PRO A 195 -9.47 -16.81 31.56
CA PRO A 195 -10.26 -17.16 32.73
C PRO A 195 -10.26 -16.03 33.76
N PRO A 196 -11.37 -15.81 34.50
CA PRO A 196 -11.39 -14.80 35.56
C PRO A 196 -10.31 -15.09 36.61
N PRO A 197 -9.79 -14.07 37.33
CA PRO A 197 -8.75 -14.28 38.35
C PRO A 197 -9.13 -15.32 39.42
N SER A 198 -10.44 -15.48 39.66
CA SER A 198 -11.00 -16.47 40.59
C SER A 198 -10.86 -17.92 40.11
N ALA A 199 -10.55 -18.17 38.84
CA ALA A 199 -10.33 -19.50 38.29
C ALA A 199 -8.95 -20.07 38.64
N GLY A 200 -8.11 -19.31 39.33
CA GLY A 200 -6.74 -19.70 39.68
C GLY A 200 -5.74 -19.41 38.56
N PRO A 201 -4.48 -19.90 38.70
CA PRO A 201 -3.45 -19.71 37.70
C PRO A 201 -3.89 -20.27 36.33
N VAL A 202 -3.72 -19.49 35.27
CA VAL A 202 -3.91 -19.98 33.90
C VAL A 202 -2.88 -21.07 33.65
N ASP A 203 -3.33 -22.24 33.19
CA ASP A 203 -2.42 -23.31 32.76
C ASP A 203 -1.53 -22.77 31.62
N PRO A 204 -0.19 -22.73 31.79
CA PRO A 204 0.72 -22.24 30.77
C PRO A 204 0.71 -23.09 29.49
N ASN A 205 0.14 -24.31 29.54
CA ASN A 205 -0.04 -25.18 28.38
C ASN A 205 -1.50 -25.24 27.91
N ALA A 206 -2.41 -24.40 28.45
CA ALA A 206 -3.78 -24.34 27.94
C ALA A 206 -3.73 -24.02 26.43
N PRO A 207 -4.50 -24.74 25.59
CA PRO A 207 -4.59 -24.41 24.18
C PRO A 207 -5.05 -22.97 24.04
N THR A 208 -4.17 -22.11 23.52
CA THR A 208 -4.53 -20.78 23.00
C THR A 208 -4.99 -20.88 21.55
N ASP A 209 -5.05 -22.10 21.05
CA ASP A 209 -5.20 -22.47 19.66
C ASP A 209 -6.68 -22.38 19.32
N GLY A 210 -7.01 -21.58 18.32
CA GLY A 210 -8.37 -21.19 18.02
C GLY A 210 -8.41 -20.23 16.84
N GLY A 211 -9.57 -19.63 16.59
CA GLY A 211 -9.73 -18.63 15.54
C GLY A 211 -8.83 -17.43 15.80
N VAL A 212 -8.06 -17.01 14.80
CA VAL A 212 -7.18 -15.83 14.84
C VAL A 212 -7.43 -14.94 13.63
N LEU A 213 -7.64 -13.64 13.88
CA LEU A 213 -7.60 -12.59 12.87
C LEU A 213 -6.15 -12.27 12.49
N ASP A 214 -5.79 -12.52 11.23
CA ASP A 214 -4.43 -12.40 10.73
C ASP A 214 -3.90 -10.96 10.72
N ARG A 215 -4.74 -9.97 10.37
CA ARG A 215 -4.38 -8.56 10.29
C ARG A 215 -5.58 -7.62 10.39
N ASP A 216 -5.26 -6.35 10.61
CA ASP A 216 -6.12 -5.17 10.46
C ASP A 216 -5.62 -4.45 9.20
N SER A 217 -6.20 -4.75 8.02
CA SER A 217 -5.64 -4.34 6.72
C SER A 217 -6.11 -2.94 6.36
N ASN A 218 -5.17 -2.09 5.92
CA ASN A 218 -5.39 -0.65 5.72
C ASN A 218 -5.78 0.13 6.99
N ALA A 219 -5.50 -0.41 8.18
CA ALA A 219 -5.79 0.20 9.47
C ALA A 219 -5.43 1.70 9.48
N MET A 220 -6.38 2.55 9.89
CA MET A 220 -6.22 4.00 9.95
C MET A 220 -5.81 4.60 8.59
N CYS A 221 -6.27 4.01 7.49
CA CYS A 221 -5.96 4.37 6.12
C CYS A 221 -4.48 4.21 5.71
N VAL A 222 -3.69 3.42 6.43
CA VAL A 222 -2.30 3.13 6.09
C VAL A 222 -2.22 1.94 5.15
N GLN A 223 -1.92 2.17 3.87
CA GLN A 223 -2.00 1.13 2.83
C GLN A 223 -0.94 0.03 2.99
N ASP A 224 -1.39 -1.19 3.29
CA ASP A 224 -0.52 -2.36 3.51
C ASP A 224 -0.38 -3.28 2.27
N GLY A 225 -1.14 -2.99 1.21
CA GLY A 225 -1.14 -3.73 -0.05
C GLY A 225 -1.82 -5.10 0.02
N GLN A 226 -2.60 -5.39 1.06
CA GLN A 226 -3.33 -6.66 1.19
C GLN A 226 -4.79 -6.54 0.83
N ARG A 227 -5.47 -5.50 1.34
CA ARG A 227 -6.91 -5.27 1.14
C ARG A 227 -7.73 -6.52 1.41
N SER A 228 -7.35 -7.23 2.48
CA SER A 228 -7.97 -8.48 2.88
C SER A 228 -7.72 -8.76 4.35
N GLU A 229 -8.72 -9.33 5.01
CA GLU A 229 -8.62 -9.83 6.38
C GLU A 229 -9.14 -11.25 6.45
N ASN A 230 -8.53 -12.06 7.31
CA ASN A 230 -8.85 -13.48 7.44
C ASN A 230 -8.95 -13.86 8.91
N VAL A 231 -10.06 -14.50 9.28
CA VAL A 231 -10.13 -15.28 10.52
C VAL A 231 -9.87 -16.74 10.19
N VAL A 232 -8.85 -17.31 10.82
CA VAL A 232 -8.30 -18.63 10.50
C VAL A 232 -8.33 -19.52 11.73
N TRP A 233 -8.88 -20.72 11.58
CA TRP A 233 -8.70 -21.85 12.50
C TRP A 233 -7.79 -22.88 11.83
N THR A 234 -6.69 -23.23 12.47
CA THR A 234 -5.84 -24.35 12.04
C THR A 234 -6.37 -25.68 12.57
N GLU A 235 -7.00 -25.66 13.75
CA GLU A 235 -7.62 -26.81 14.40
C GLU A 235 -9.12 -26.92 14.10
N THR A 236 -9.82 -27.85 14.76
CA THR A 236 -11.29 -27.95 14.67
C THR A 236 -11.96 -26.65 15.11
N PRO A 237 -12.71 -25.94 14.24
CA PRO A 237 -13.49 -24.79 14.66
C PRO A 237 -14.70 -25.21 15.52
N PRO A 238 -15.19 -24.36 16.43
CA PRO A 238 -16.44 -24.62 17.14
C PRO A 238 -17.61 -24.92 16.19
N SER A 239 -18.31 -26.03 16.41
CA SER A 239 -19.51 -26.33 15.62
C SER A 239 -20.67 -25.40 15.99
N GLY A 240 -21.45 -24.99 14.99
CA GLY A 240 -22.66 -24.19 15.16
C GLY A 240 -22.75 -23.02 14.20
N ARG A 241 -23.63 -22.06 14.52
CA ARG A 241 -23.90 -20.89 13.70
C ARG A 241 -22.85 -19.79 13.92
N TYR A 242 -22.29 -19.33 12.81
CA TYR A 242 -21.43 -18.16 12.74
C TYR A 242 -22.17 -17.00 12.10
N ILE A 243 -21.84 -15.77 12.53
CA ILE A 243 -22.32 -14.53 11.92
C ILE A 243 -21.11 -13.73 11.47
N VAL A 244 -21.05 -13.38 10.18
CA VAL A 244 -19.96 -12.61 9.59
C VAL A 244 -20.47 -11.25 9.16
N ARG A 245 -19.78 -10.20 9.57
CA ARG A 245 -20.07 -8.82 9.21
C ARG A 245 -18.86 -8.14 8.58
N VAL A 246 -19.15 -7.14 7.77
CA VAL A 246 -18.15 -6.23 7.19
C VAL A 246 -18.39 -4.86 7.77
N ASP A 247 -17.45 -4.38 8.57
CA ASP A 247 -17.48 -3.03 9.10
C ASP A 247 -16.66 -2.09 8.21
N THR A 248 -17.15 -0.86 8.02
CA THR A 248 -16.54 0.14 7.13
C THR A 248 -15.98 1.25 7.99
N PHE A 249 -14.83 1.00 8.61
CA PHE A 249 -14.18 1.98 9.49
C PHE A 249 -13.86 3.30 8.77
N SER A 250 -13.38 3.22 7.53
CA SER A 250 -13.18 4.40 6.70
C SER A 250 -13.09 4.04 5.22
N LEU A 251 -13.68 4.85 4.35
CA LEU A 251 -13.44 4.72 2.90
C LEU A 251 -12.09 5.27 2.45
N CYS A 252 -11.34 5.97 3.31
CA CYS A 252 -9.99 6.47 3.04
C CYS A 252 -9.89 7.28 1.73
N GLY A 253 -10.91 8.07 1.44
CA GLY A 253 -11.01 8.89 0.23
C GLY A 253 -11.54 8.17 -1.01
N ALA A 254 -11.80 6.86 -0.94
CA ALA A 254 -12.54 6.16 -1.99
C ALA A 254 -14.02 6.56 -1.97
N PRO A 255 -14.71 6.62 -3.13
CA PRO A 255 -16.15 6.92 -3.16
C PRO A 255 -17.01 5.73 -2.67
N SER A 256 -16.47 4.52 -2.78
CA SER A 256 -17.10 3.26 -2.36
C SER A 256 -16.05 2.16 -2.31
N ALA A 257 -16.32 1.07 -1.59
CA ALA A 257 -15.46 -0.10 -1.54
C ALA A 257 -16.27 -1.38 -1.81
N PRO A 258 -16.23 -1.93 -3.04
CA PRO A 258 -16.75 -3.26 -3.32
C PRO A 258 -15.96 -4.30 -2.54
N TRP A 259 -16.66 -5.21 -1.87
CA TRP A 259 -16.06 -6.25 -1.04
C TRP A 259 -16.68 -7.62 -1.32
N ARG A 260 -15.92 -8.66 -1.00
CA ARG A 260 -16.35 -10.07 -1.03
C ARG A 260 -15.95 -10.74 0.27
N VAL A 261 -16.86 -11.53 0.82
CA VAL A 261 -16.61 -12.47 1.92
C VAL A 261 -16.72 -13.89 1.39
N GLU A 262 -15.79 -14.76 1.79
CA GLU A 262 -15.84 -16.19 1.47
C GLU A 262 -15.40 -17.03 2.67
N ALA A 263 -16.17 -18.06 3.00
CA ALA A 263 -15.86 -19.03 4.05
C ALA A 263 -15.52 -20.40 3.44
N LEU A 264 -14.36 -20.95 3.81
CA LEU A 264 -13.85 -22.24 3.38
C LEU A 264 -13.69 -23.17 4.58
N LEU A 265 -14.22 -24.39 4.51
CA LEU A 265 -14.01 -25.47 5.48
C LEU A 265 -13.31 -26.64 4.79
N ASP A 266 -12.12 -27.01 5.28
CA ASP A 266 -11.21 -27.98 4.68
C ASP A 266 -10.96 -27.68 3.18
N GLY A 267 -10.74 -26.40 2.87
CA GLY A 267 -10.56 -25.89 1.50
C GLY A 267 -11.83 -25.87 0.63
N LYS A 268 -12.96 -26.41 1.11
CA LYS A 268 -14.24 -26.37 0.39
C LYS A 268 -15.04 -25.14 0.79
N ARG A 269 -15.52 -24.38 -0.20
CA ARG A 269 -16.41 -23.24 0.05
C ARG A 269 -17.74 -23.67 0.67
N ILE A 270 -18.05 -23.08 1.83
CA ILE A 270 -19.31 -23.29 2.57
C ILE A 270 -20.20 -22.03 2.62
N GLY A 271 -19.68 -20.86 2.25
CA GLY A 271 -20.46 -19.63 2.14
C GLY A 271 -19.72 -18.54 1.37
N ALA A 272 -20.46 -17.64 0.71
CA ALA A 272 -19.90 -16.47 0.04
C ALA A 272 -20.93 -15.36 -0.09
N ALA A 273 -20.48 -14.12 0.06
CA ALA A 273 -21.28 -12.92 -0.11
C ALA A 273 -20.44 -11.82 -0.76
N GLN A 274 -21.11 -10.84 -1.34
CA GLN A 274 -20.49 -9.64 -1.88
C GLN A 274 -21.38 -8.43 -1.58
N GLY A 275 -20.77 -7.26 -1.50
CA GLY A 275 -21.47 -6.01 -1.26
C GLY A 275 -20.61 -4.82 -1.64
N THR A 276 -21.07 -3.64 -1.25
CA THR A 276 -20.33 -2.40 -1.49
C THR A 276 -20.53 -1.49 -0.29
N SER A 277 -19.43 -1.12 0.34
CA SER A 277 -19.43 -0.11 1.38
C SER A 277 -19.51 1.28 0.75
N THR A 278 -20.28 2.14 1.40
CA THR A 278 -20.56 3.52 1.01
C THR A 278 -20.30 4.45 2.19
N GLU A 279 -20.42 5.75 1.98
CA GLU A 279 -20.23 6.73 3.05
C GLU A 279 -21.22 6.52 4.21
N LEU A 280 -22.44 6.04 3.93
CA LEU A 280 -23.42 5.72 4.97
C LEU A 280 -22.90 4.69 5.98
N ASP A 281 -22.13 3.70 5.51
CA ASP A 281 -21.61 2.61 6.34
C ASP A 281 -20.52 3.09 7.33
N THR A 282 -19.95 4.28 7.10
CA THR A 282 -18.92 4.89 7.98
C THR A 282 -19.50 5.61 9.19
N HIS A 283 -20.83 5.74 9.28
CA HIS A 283 -21.49 6.48 10.37
C HIS A 283 -21.89 5.60 11.57
N PHE A 284 -21.73 4.28 11.46
CA PHE A 284 -22.09 3.34 12.52
C PHE A 284 -20.96 3.20 13.55
N ASP A 285 -21.25 2.59 14.70
CA ASP A 285 -20.19 2.23 15.66
C ASP A 285 -19.27 1.17 15.03
N HIS A 286 -17.98 1.24 15.33
CA HIS A 286 -16.92 0.38 14.77
C HIS A 286 -16.32 -0.53 15.84
N ASN A 287 -17.19 -1.03 16.72
CA ASN A 287 -16.83 -1.88 17.85
C ASN A 287 -17.60 -3.21 17.78
N ARG A 288 -17.65 -3.97 18.87
CA ARG A 288 -18.38 -5.23 18.94
C ARG A 288 -19.81 -5.08 18.38
N GLY A 289 -20.17 -5.94 17.43
CA GLY A 289 -21.46 -5.96 16.76
C GLY A 289 -21.57 -5.03 15.54
N ALA A 290 -20.49 -4.32 15.18
CA ALA A 290 -20.44 -3.42 14.05
C ALA A 290 -20.54 -4.12 12.70
N GLY A 291 -20.79 -3.30 11.68
CA GLY A 291 -20.79 -3.71 10.29
C GLY A 291 -22.10 -4.30 9.78
N VAL A 292 -22.18 -4.38 8.45
CA VAL A 292 -23.32 -4.96 7.75
C VAL A 292 -23.21 -6.48 7.75
N LEU A 293 -24.35 -7.17 7.91
CA LEU A 293 -24.39 -8.62 7.82
C LEU A 293 -23.98 -9.08 6.41
N ALA A 294 -22.92 -9.88 6.33
CA ALA A 294 -22.46 -10.47 5.07
C ALA A 294 -22.89 -11.93 4.95
N LEU A 295 -22.67 -12.74 5.99
CA LEU A 295 -23.00 -14.16 5.99
C LEU A 295 -23.53 -14.63 7.34
N GLU A 296 -24.42 -15.60 7.27
CA GLU A 296 -24.70 -16.53 8.35
C GLU A 296 -24.43 -17.94 7.83
N LEU A 297 -23.66 -18.73 8.56
CA LEU A 297 -23.30 -20.07 8.11
C LEU A 297 -23.20 -21.03 9.29
N ASP A 298 -23.66 -22.26 9.08
CA ASP A 298 -23.53 -23.35 10.03
C ASP A 298 -22.28 -24.17 9.73
N VAL A 299 -21.36 -24.21 10.67
CA VAL A 299 -20.19 -25.08 10.64
C VAL A 299 -20.54 -26.36 11.39
N ARG A 300 -20.32 -27.50 10.76
CA ARG A 300 -20.48 -28.83 11.37
C ARG A 300 -19.16 -29.57 11.24
N GLU A 301 -18.76 -30.30 12.26
CA GLU A 301 -17.74 -31.34 12.09
C GLU A 301 -18.19 -32.31 10.99
N ARG A 302 -17.25 -32.68 10.11
CA ARG A 302 -17.47 -33.86 9.27
C ARG A 302 -17.38 -35.08 10.19
N GLU A 303 -18.36 -35.97 10.06
CA GLU A 303 -18.28 -37.35 10.54
C GLU A 303 -17.07 -38.08 9.93
#